data_AF-A0AAV6GW74-F1
#
_entry.id   AF-A0AAV6GW74-F1
#
_cell.length_a   1.000
_cell.length_b   1.000
_cell.length_c   1.000
_cell.angle_alpha   90.00
_cell.angle_beta   90.00
_cell.angle_gamma   90.00
#
_symmetry.space_group_name_H-M   'P 1'
#
loop_
_entity.id
_entity.type
_entity.pdbx_description
1 polymer ?
#
loop_
_entity_poly.entity_id
_entity_poly.type
_entity_poly.pdbx_seq_one_letter_code
_entity_poly.pdbx_strand_id
1 'polypeptide(L)'
;MEWNGPNSTTFSLDTDSFCTVLEYCEGNDLDFYLKQHKLMSEKEARSIVMQIVNALKYLNEIRPPIIHYDLKPGNILLVNGTACGEIKITDFGLSKIMDDDSYNSVDGMELTSQGAGTYWYLPPECFVVGKEPPKISNKVDVWSVGVIFYQSVYGRKPFGHNQSQQDILQENTILKATEVQFPTKPVVSPEAKAFIRRCLAYRKEERIDVLQLGNDPFLLPHIRKSMSAPPPPGPPTPSTSSSYNSSASN
;
A
#
# COMPACT_ATOMS: atom_id res chain seq x y z
N MET A 1 12.84 -15.17 -15.29
CA MET A 1 12.50 -14.17 -16.32
C MET A 1 12.37 -12.85 -15.58
N GLU A 2 13.33 -11.94 -15.77
CA GLU A 2 13.30 -10.63 -15.12
C GLU A 2 12.30 -9.73 -15.85
N TRP A 3 11.42 -9.06 -15.10
CA TRP A 3 10.48 -8.11 -15.70
C TRP A 3 11.18 -6.77 -15.89
N ASN A 4 11.40 -6.42 -17.15
CA ASN A 4 11.87 -5.11 -17.57
C ASN A 4 10.63 -4.26 -17.84
N GLY A 5 10.32 -3.31 -16.95
CA GLY A 5 9.10 -2.52 -17.03
C GLY A 5 8.87 -1.79 -18.36
N PRO A 6 7.68 -1.19 -18.56
CA PRO A 6 7.18 -0.77 -19.87
C PRO A 6 8.06 0.24 -20.64
N ASN A 7 9.01 0.90 -19.97
CA ASN A 7 9.91 1.90 -20.55
C ASN A 7 11.40 1.57 -20.40
N SER A 8 11.76 0.30 -20.16
CA SER A 8 13.16 -0.09 -20.01
C SER A 8 13.71 -0.72 -21.29
N THR A 9 14.91 -0.31 -21.71
CA THR A 9 15.62 -0.90 -22.85
C THR A 9 16.94 -1.47 -22.38
N THR A 10 17.19 -2.74 -22.64
CA THR A 10 18.44 -3.41 -22.27
C THR A 10 19.28 -3.70 -23.51
N PHE A 11 20.59 -3.44 -23.44
CA PHE A 11 21.54 -3.83 -24.48
C PHE A 11 22.85 -4.34 -23.86
N SER A 12 23.46 -5.32 -24.51
CA SER A 12 24.77 -5.85 -24.15
C SER A 12 25.88 -4.91 -24.64
N LEU A 13 26.89 -4.69 -23.80
CA LEU A 13 28.11 -3.97 -24.19
C LEU A 13 29.20 -4.97 -24.64
N ASP A 14 29.39 -6.04 -23.87
CA ASP A 14 30.29 -7.16 -24.17
C ASP A 14 29.77 -8.47 -23.52
N THR A 15 30.64 -9.47 -23.33
CA THR A 15 30.26 -10.78 -22.78
C THR A 15 29.86 -10.74 -21.31
N ASP A 16 30.38 -9.78 -20.55
CA ASP A 16 30.25 -9.72 -19.09
C ASP A 16 29.53 -8.46 -18.62
N SER A 17 29.06 -7.62 -19.55
CA SER A 17 28.39 -6.36 -19.22
C SER A 17 27.21 -6.05 -20.12
N PHE A 18 26.17 -5.51 -19.49
CA PHE A 18 24.97 -4.99 -20.14
C PHE A 18 24.54 -3.69 -19.48
N CYS A 19 23.71 -2.92 -20.17
CA CYS A 19 23.13 -1.69 -19.68
C CYS A 19 21.62 -1.72 -19.82
N THR A 20 20.93 -1.19 -18.82
CA THR A 20 19.49 -0.95 -18.87
C THR A 20 19.25 0.56 -18.82
N VAL A 21 18.58 1.09 -19.83
CA VAL A 21 18.15 2.49 -19.90
C VAL A 21 16.77 2.59 -19.25
N LEU A 22 16.64 3.51 -18.30
CA LEU A 22 15.45 3.73 -17.50
C LEU A 22 15.05 5.21 -17.54
N GLU A 23 13.79 5.49 -17.21
CA GLU A 23 13.34 6.86 -16.92
C GLU A 23 14.14 7.42 -15.74
N TYR A 24 14.71 8.62 -15.91
CA TYR A 24 15.42 9.32 -14.85
C TYR A 24 14.43 10.00 -13.90
N CYS A 25 14.60 9.77 -12.59
CA CYS A 25 13.87 10.46 -11.53
C CYS A 25 14.82 11.45 -10.83
N GLU A 26 14.45 12.73 -10.75
CA GLU A 26 15.32 13.77 -10.18
C GLU A 26 15.51 13.65 -8.65
N GLY A 27 14.45 13.28 -7.93
CA GLY A 27 14.51 13.13 -6.48
C GLY A 27 15.06 11.78 -6.01
N ASN A 28 15.32 11.70 -4.71
CA ASN A 28 15.82 10.49 -4.05
C ASN A 28 14.69 9.50 -3.71
N ASP A 29 15.07 8.33 -3.20
CA ASP A 29 14.14 7.35 -2.66
C ASP A 29 13.58 7.73 -1.27
N LEU A 30 12.52 7.02 -0.87
CA LEU A 30 11.84 7.20 0.39
C LEU A 30 12.71 6.80 1.61
N ASP A 31 13.68 5.89 1.46
CA ASP A 31 14.60 5.54 2.56
C ASP A 31 15.50 6.73 2.90
N PHE A 32 16.06 7.39 1.88
CA PHE A 32 16.82 8.62 2.03
C PHE A 32 15.98 9.72 2.70
N TYR A 33 14.75 9.93 2.23
CA TYR A 33 13.83 10.90 2.83
C TYR A 33 13.57 10.61 4.33
N LEU A 34 13.30 9.35 4.69
CA LEU A 34 13.04 8.96 6.07
C LEU A 34 14.27 9.10 6.97
N LYS A 35 15.48 8.91 6.44
CA LYS A 35 16.72 9.19 7.20
C LYS A 35 16.88 10.67 7.51
N GLN A 36 16.49 11.56 6.60
CA GLN A 36 16.60 13.01 6.80
C GLN A 36 15.49 13.57 7.71
N HIS A 37 14.24 13.12 7.52
CA HIS A 37 13.08 13.70 8.19
C HIS A 37 12.58 12.90 9.41
N LYS A 38 13.15 11.71 9.66
CA LYS A 38 12.76 10.70 10.67
C LYS A 38 11.38 10.07 10.47
N LEU A 39 10.33 10.88 10.31
CA LEU A 39 8.95 10.46 10.05
C LEU A 39 8.23 11.54 9.24
N MET A 40 7.05 11.21 8.73
CA MET A 40 6.19 12.16 8.01
C MET A 40 4.78 12.18 8.59
N SER A 41 3.99 13.18 8.19
CA SER A 41 2.59 13.24 8.61
C SER A 41 1.79 12.07 8.05
N GLU A 42 0.71 11.68 8.75
CA GLU A 42 -0.20 10.64 8.27
C GLU A 42 -0.75 10.97 6.86
N LYS A 43 -1.00 12.25 6.57
CA LYS A 43 -1.48 12.71 5.27
C LYS A 43 -0.47 12.45 4.16
N GLU A 44 0.80 12.77 4.38
CA GLU A 44 1.89 12.51 3.43
C GLU A 44 2.09 11.01 3.22
N ALA A 45 2.20 10.25 4.33
CA ALA A 45 2.36 8.80 4.27
C ALA A 45 1.20 8.13 3.54
N ARG A 46 -0.03 8.58 3.78
CA ARG A 46 -1.23 8.10 3.06
C ARG A 46 -1.16 8.42 1.57
N SER A 47 -0.69 9.62 1.19
CA SER A 47 -0.53 10.01 -0.21
C SER A 47 0.41 9.06 -0.96
N ILE A 48 1.55 8.73 -0.36
CA ILE A 48 2.52 7.78 -0.91
C ILE A 48 1.91 6.38 -1.00
N VAL A 49 1.29 5.88 0.07
CA VAL A 49 0.67 4.55 0.10
C VAL A 49 -0.42 4.40 -0.96
N MET A 50 -1.25 5.42 -1.18
CA MET A 50 -2.27 5.40 -2.25
C MET A 50 -1.63 5.17 -3.63
N GLN A 51 -0.52 5.84 -3.93
CA GLN A 51 0.18 5.67 -5.20
C GLN A 51 0.84 4.29 -5.31
N ILE A 52 1.44 3.78 -4.22
CA ILE A 52 2.00 2.42 -4.18
C ILE A 52 0.89 1.39 -4.48
N VAL A 53 -0.26 1.52 -3.84
CA VAL A 53 -1.40 0.60 -4.02
C VAL A 53 -1.95 0.65 -5.43
N ASN A 54 -2.01 1.84 -6.05
CA ASN A 54 -2.40 1.96 -7.46
C ASN A 54 -1.44 1.22 -8.39
N ALA A 55 -0.13 1.33 -8.16
CA ALA A 55 0.87 0.61 -8.93
C ALA A 55 0.78 -0.91 -8.72
N LEU A 56 0.59 -1.38 -7.47
CA LEU A 56 0.37 -2.80 -7.17
C LEU A 56 -0.90 -3.35 -7.83
N LYS A 57 -1.98 -2.57 -7.83
CA LYS A 57 -3.22 -2.93 -8.53
C LYS A 57 -2.96 -3.12 -10.03
N TYR A 58 -2.22 -2.20 -10.64
CA TYR A 58 -1.80 -2.35 -12.05
C TYR A 58 -0.98 -3.63 -12.27
N LEU A 59 0.03 -3.90 -11.43
CA LEU A 59 0.84 -5.13 -11.52
C LEU A 59 0.02 -6.41 -11.35
N ASN A 60 -1.06 -6.36 -10.58
CA ASN A 60 -1.98 -7.47 -10.41
C ASN A 60 -2.97 -7.63 -11.58
N GLU A 61 -3.20 -6.59 -12.38
CA GLU A 61 -4.15 -6.57 -13.50
C GLU A 61 -3.51 -6.91 -14.86
N ILE A 62 -2.20 -6.67 -15.02
CA ILE A 62 -1.46 -7.10 -16.20
C ILE A 62 -1.42 -8.63 -16.33
N ARG A 63 -1.15 -9.12 -17.55
CA ARG A 63 -1.07 -10.55 -17.83
C ARG A 63 0.30 -10.94 -18.40
N PRO A 64 1.02 -11.87 -17.77
CA PRO A 64 0.73 -12.48 -16.45
C PRO A 64 0.83 -11.47 -15.29
N PRO A 65 0.07 -11.63 -14.20
CA PRO A 65 0.18 -10.79 -13.00
C PRO A 65 1.58 -10.88 -12.35
N ILE A 66 1.98 -9.81 -11.68
CA ILE A 66 3.31 -9.68 -11.07
C ILE A 66 3.20 -9.37 -9.58
N ILE A 67 3.97 -10.10 -8.78
CA ILE A 67 4.30 -9.77 -7.38
C ILE A 67 5.64 -9.02 -7.39
N HIS A 68 5.70 -7.84 -6.78
CA HIS A 68 6.95 -7.07 -6.73
C HIS A 68 8.00 -7.77 -5.85
N TYR A 69 7.57 -8.31 -4.70
CA TYR A 69 8.34 -9.13 -3.75
C TYR A 69 9.44 -8.41 -2.94
N ASP A 70 10.01 -7.31 -3.43
CA ASP A 70 10.98 -6.49 -2.66
C ASP A 70 10.53 -5.02 -2.49
N LEU A 71 9.26 -4.82 -2.13
CA LEU A 71 8.80 -3.47 -1.77
C LEU A 71 9.42 -3.01 -0.46
N LYS A 72 10.15 -1.90 -0.53
CA LYS A 72 10.80 -1.22 0.59
C LYS A 72 10.98 0.26 0.26
N PRO A 73 11.22 1.14 1.25
CA PRO A 73 11.42 2.58 1.00
C PRO A 73 12.50 2.89 -0.05
N GLY A 74 13.59 2.11 -0.10
CA GLY A 74 14.64 2.28 -1.11
C GLY A 74 14.18 2.03 -2.56
N ASN A 75 13.06 1.33 -2.76
CA ASN A 75 12.48 1.03 -4.07
C ASN A 75 11.27 1.94 -4.40
N ILE A 76 11.06 2.99 -3.60
CA ILE A 76 10.03 4.02 -3.83
C ILE A 76 10.73 5.35 -4.12
N LEU A 77 10.75 5.77 -5.37
CA LEU A 77 11.37 7.01 -5.82
C LEU A 77 10.41 8.18 -5.61
N LEU A 78 10.86 9.26 -4.97
CA LEU A 78 10.11 10.52 -4.86
C LEU A 78 10.50 11.40 -6.05
N VAL A 79 9.71 11.42 -7.13
CA VAL A 79 10.13 11.97 -8.44
C VAL A 79 10.65 13.40 -8.33
N ASN A 80 9.96 14.25 -7.55
CA ASN A 80 10.33 15.65 -7.34
C ASN A 80 10.89 15.92 -5.94
N GLY A 81 11.35 14.88 -5.22
CA GLY A 81 11.96 14.99 -3.89
C GLY A 81 11.02 15.40 -2.74
N THR A 82 9.70 15.38 -2.94
CA THR A 82 8.72 15.77 -1.90
C THR A 82 7.75 14.64 -1.59
N ALA A 83 7.39 14.47 -0.31
CA ALA A 83 6.43 13.44 0.11
C ALA A 83 4.98 13.71 -0.35
N CYS A 84 4.68 14.94 -0.77
CA CYS A 84 3.39 15.29 -1.38
C CYS A 84 3.36 15.08 -2.91
N GLY A 85 4.49 14.73 -3.53
CA GLY A 85 4.65 14.60 -4.96
C GLY A 85 4.30 13.22 -5.52
N GLU A 86 4.61 13.04 -6.80
CA GLU A 86 4.53 11.76 -7.50
C GLU A 86 5.61 10.79 -6.97
N ILE A 87 5.23 9.52 -6.83
CA ILE A 87 6.17 8.43 -6.57
C ILE A 87 6.20 7.44 -7.73
N LYS A 88 7.33 6.76 -7.89
CA LYS A 88 7.47 5.62 -8.80
C LYS A 88 8.06 4.43 -8.06
N ILE A 89 7.55 3.24 -8.34
CA ILE A 89 8.10 1.98 -7.86
C ILE A 89 9.19 1.52 -8.84
N THR A 90 10.29 1.02 -8.31
CA THR A 90 11.43 0.53 -9.10
C THR A 90 11.95 -0.80 -8.54
N ASP A 91 12.93 -1.40 -9.24
CA ASP A 91 13.64 -2.62 -8.88
C ASP A 91 12.79 -3.89 -8.83
N PHE A 92 12.56 -4.46 -10.01
CA PHE A 92 11.82 -5.70 -10.22
C PHE A 92 12.72 -6.95 -10.24
N GLY A 93 13.98 -6.86 -9.78
CA GLY A 93 14.95 -7.95 -9.86
C GLY A 93 14.56 -9.20 -9.07
N LEU A 94 13.72 -9.05 -8.04
CA LEU A 94 13.19 -10.16 -7.24
C LEU A 94 11.72 -10.49 -7.53
N SER A 95 11.09 -9.81 -8.47
CA SER A 95 9.67 -9.96 -8.77
C SER A 95 9.32 -11.36 -9.24
N LYS A 96 8.08 -11.75 -8.98
CA LYS A 96 7.54 -13.07 -9.34
C LYS A 96 6.42 -12.91 -10.35
N ILE A 97 6.53 -13.64 -11.44
CA ILE A 97 5.50 -13.74 -12.46
C ILE A 97 4.55 -14.85 -12.04
N MET A 98 3.26 -14.54 -11.92
CA MET A 98 2.19 -15.49 -11.62
C MET A 98 1.55 -15.94 -12.94
N ASP A 99 2.23 -16.83 -13.66
CA ASP A 99 1.66 -17.48 -14.86
C ASP A 99 0.78 -18.69 -14.48
N ASP A 100 0.01 -19.18 -15.46
CA ASP A 100 -0.96 -20.26 -15.24
C ASP A 100 -0.30 -21.59 -14.80
N ASP A 101 0.99 -21.78 -15.08
CA ASP A 101 1.75 -22.98 -14.72
C ASP A 101 2.30 -22.91 -13.28
N SER A 102 2.64 -21.72 -12.79
CA SER A 102 3.28 -21.53 -11.48
C SER A 102 2.33 -21.08 -10.37
N TYR A 103 1.17 -20.53 -10.69
CA TYR A 103 0.24 -19.95 -9.73
C TYR A 103 -1.16 -20.57 -9.78
N ASN A 104 -1.65 -20.99 -8.61
CA ASN A 104 -3.05 -21.37 -8.40
C ASN A 104 -3.70 -20.37 -7.43
N SER A 105 -4.92 -19.90 -7.73
CA SER A 105 -5.66 -18.98 -6.85
C SER A 105 -5.99 -19.56 -5.47
N VAL A 106 -6.03 -20.89 -5.33
CA VAL A 106 -6.27 -21.60 -4.07
C VAL A 106 -4.99 -21.72 -3.25
N ASP A 107 -3.90 -22.18 -3.87
CA ASP A 107 -2.67 -22.55 -3.15
C ASP A 107 -1.58 -21.47 -3.19
N GLY A 108 -1.66 -20.51 -4.12
CA GLY A 108 -0.59 -19.56 -4.44
C GLY A 108 0.48 -20.13 -5.37
N MET A 109 1.65 -19.50 -5.41
CA MET A 109 2.85 -19.99 -6.12
C MET A 109 3.96 -20.35 -5.13
N GLU A 110 4.89 -21.21 -5.55
CA GLU A 110 6.06 -21.56 -4.74
C GLU A 110 7.07 -20.42 -4.69
N LEU A 111 7.61 -20.17 -3.51
CA LEU A 111 8.70 -19.23 -3.33
C LEU A 111 10.02 -19.85 -3.82
N THR A 112 10.42 -19.47 -5.03
CA THR A 112 11.61 -20.02 -5.72
C THR A 112 12.95 -19.50 -5.18
N SER A 113 12.95 -18.39 -4.46
CA SER A 113 14.17 -17.72 -3.96
C SER A 113 14.06 -17.41 -2.47
N GLN A 114 13.73 -18.41 -1.66
CA GLN A 114 13.62 -18.23 -0.21
C GLN A 114 14.95 -17.74 0.38
N GLY A 115 14.87 -16.72 1.24
CA GLY A 115 16.05 -16.05 1.81
C GLY A 115 16.53 -14.82 1.03
N ALA A 116 16.00 -14.56 -0.17
CA ALA A 116 16.18 -13.28 -0.86
C ALA A 116 15.19 -12.21 -0.37
N GLY A 117 15.46 -10.95 -0.69
CA GLY A 117 14.63 -9.80 -0.30
C GLY A 117 15.03 -9.17 1.03
N THR A 118 14.30 -8.13 1.42
CA THR A 118 14.60 -7.31 2.60
C THR A 118 13.69 -7.70 3.77
N TYR A 119 14.20 -8.45 4.75
CA TYR A 119 13.40 -9.25 5.70
C TYR A 119 12.38 -8.47 6.54
N TRP A 120 12.64 -7.20 6.84
CA TRP A 120 11.68 -6.38 7.58
C TRP A 120 10.35 -6.16 6.84
N TYR A 121 10.35 -6.25 5.50
CA TYR A 121 9.20 -6.01 4.63
C TYR A 121 8.59 -7.30 4.09
N LEU A 122 9.15 -8.46 4.46
CA LEU A 122 8.61 -9.76 4.09
C LEU A 122 7.65 -10.28 5.17
N PRO A 123 6.57 -10.98 4.78
CA PRO A 123 5.61 -11.52 5.73
C PRO A 123 6.04 -12.88 6.34
N PRO A 124 5.39 -13.34 7.43
CA PRO A 124 5.76 -14.55 8.16
C PRO A 124 5.86 -15.80 7.29
N GLU A 125 4.96 -15.98 6.32
CA GLU A 125 4.95 -17.16 5.46
C GLU A 125 6.26 -17.35 4.66
N CYS A 126 6.99 -16.28 4.34
CA CYS A 126 8.28 -16.38 3.61
C CYS A 126 9.41 -17.00 4.45
N PHE A 127 9.26 -17.07 5.77
CA PHE A 127 10.27 -17.57 6.71
C PHE A 127 10.02 -19.00 7.16
N VAL A 128 8.92 -19.63 6.73
CA VAL A 128 8.63 -21.02 7.09
C VAL A 128 9.61 -21.94 6.34
N VAL A 129 10.37 -22.75 7.09
CA VAL A 129 11.27 -23.75 6.53
C VAL A 129 10.64 -25.13 6.73
N GLY A 130 10.46 -25.88 5.64
CA GLY A 130 9.83 -27.19 5.65
C GLY A 130 10.34 -28.07 4.51
N LYS A 131 9.69 -29.22 4.30
CA LYS A 131 9.99 -30.11 3.16
C LYS A 131 9.65 -29.44 1.83
N GLU A 132 8.53 -28.72 1.81
CA GLU A 132 8.05 -27.98 0.65
C GLU A 132 8.34 -26.48 0.82
N PRO A 133 8.61 -25.75 -0.27
CA PRO A 133 8.82 -24.31 -0.22
C PRO A 133 7.53 -23.58 0.20
N PRO A 134 7.64 -22.39 0.80
CA PRO A 134 6.47 -21.57 1.11
C PRO A 134 5.64 -21.24 -0.12
N LYS A 135 4.32 -21.20 0.06
CA LYS A 135 3.39 -20.70 -0.94
C LYS A 135 3.03 -19.24 -0.69
N ILE A 136 3.24 -18.39 -1.69
CA ILE A 136 3.03 -16.94 -1.66
C ILE A 136 2.00 -16.49 -2.70
N SER A 137 1.47 -15.28 -2.51
CA SER A 137 0.59 -14.58 -3.45
C SER A 137 0.85 -13.07 -3.35
N ASN A 138 0.10 -12.25 -4.08
CA ASN A 138 0.17 -10.78 -4.01
C ASN A 138 0.04 -10.19 -2.58
N LYS A 139 -0.42 -10.99 -1.60
CA LYS A 139 -0.51 -10.64 -0.18
C LYS A 139 0.86 -10.39 0.48
N VAL A 140 1.96 -10.79 -0.16
CA VAL A 140 3.30 -10.42 0.30
C VAL A 140 3.56 -8.91 0.14
N ASP A 141 3.17 -8.33 -0.99
CA ASP A 141 3.31 -6.89 -1.23
C ASP A 141 2.38 -6.07 -0.32
N VAL A 142 1.21 -6.62 0.04
CA VAL A 142 0.30 -6.01 1.02
C VAL A 142 0.96 -5.86 2.40
N TRP A 143 1.70 -6.88 2.85
CA TRP A 143 2.46 -6.78 4.10
C TRP A 143 3.53 -5.70 4.01
N SER A 144 4.28 -5.66 2.91
CA SER A 144 5.30 -4.63 2.67
C SER A 144 4.70 -3.23 2.73
N VAL A 145 3.53 -3.00 2.14
CA VAL A 145 2.79 -1.72 2.24
C VAL A 145 2.47 -1.37 3.69
N GLY A 146 2.01 -2.34 4.49
CA GLY A 146 1.74 -2.14 5.92
C GLY A 146 2.98 -1.72 6.71
N VAL A 147 4.13 -2.36 6.43
CA VAL A 147 5.41 -2.04 7.06
C VAL A 147 5.89 -0.65 6.64
N ILE A 148 5.83 -0.33 5.34
CA ILE A 148 6.20 0.99 4.80
C ILE A 148 5.36 2.09 5.44
N PHE A 149 4.03 1.90 5.50
CA PHE A 149 3.15 2.90 6.09
C PHE A 149 3.43 3.11 7.58
N TYR A 150 3.62 2.02 8.35
CA TYR A 150 4.01 2.10 9.76
C TYR A 150 5.35 2.84 9.93
N GLN A 151 6.35 2.50 9.13
CA GLN A 151 7.67 3.13 9.19
C GLN A 151 7.60 4.62 8.88
N SER A 152 6.80 5.01 7.89
CA SER A 152 6.63 6.41 7.51
C SER A 152 6.05 7.27 8.63
N VAL A 153 5.06 6.75 9.38
CA VAL A 153 4.38 7.53 10.43
C VAL A 153 5.05 7.42 11.81
N TYR A 154 5.76 6.34 12.11
CA TYR A 154 6.43 6.15 13.41
C TYR A 154 7.96 6.30 13.37
N GLY A 155 8.56 6.41 12.18
CA GLY A 155 10.01 6.51 12.00
C GLY A 155 10.79 5.26 12.40
N ARG A 156 10.09 4.14 12.62
CA ARG A 156 10.67 2.86 13.03
C ARG A 156 9.90 1.71 12.41
N LYS A 157 10.55 0.57 12.23
CA LYS A 157 9.91 -0.63 11.67
C LYS A 157 9.05 -1.30 12.76
N PRO A 158 7.88 -1.88 12.42
CA PRO A 158 7.00 -2.52 13.40
C PRO A 158 7.63 -3.75 14.04
N PHE A 159 8.48 -4.46 13.29
CA PHE A 159 9.19 -5.66 13.72
C PHE A 159 10.68 -5.52 13.43
N GLY A 160 11.52 -6.02 14.33
CA GLY A 160 12.98 -6.09 14.16
C GLY A 160 13.70 -4.76 13.89
N HIS A 161 13.19 -3.62 14.39
CA HIS A 161 13.70 -2.29 14.03
C HIS A 161 15.23 -2.12 14.16
N ASN A 162 15.82 -2.66 15.24
CA ASN A 162 17.25 -2.57 15.56
C ASN A 162 18.00 -3.89 15.34
N GLN A 163 17.39 -4.85 14.65
CA GLN A 163 17.99 -6.15 14.37
C GLN A 163 18.61 -6.16 12.98
N SER A 164 19.70 -6.87 12.79
CA SER A 164 20.20 -7.20 11.45
C SER A 164 19.30 -8.25 10.77
N GLN A 165 19.47 -8.48 9.47
CA GLN A 165 18.77 -9.59 8.79
C GLN A 165 19.14 -10.95 9.38
N GLN A 166 20.39 -11.12 9.83
CA GLN A 166 20.83 -12.34 10.49
C GLN A 166 20.10 -12.53 11.83
N ASP A 167 19.98 -11.48 12.63
CA ASP A 167 19.27 -11.54 13.91
C ASP A 167 17.78 -11.87 13.70
N ILE A 168 17.14 -11.27 12.67
CA ILE A 168 15.75 -11.58 12.32
C ILE A 168 15.54 -13.07 12.05
N LEU A 169 16.46 -13.70 11.31
CA LEU A 169 16.39 -15.14 11.05
C LEU A 169 16.65 -15.96 12.31
N GLN A 170 17.73 -15.67 13.03
CA GLN A 170 18.12 -16.43 14.22
C GLN A 170 17.07 -16.36 15.32
N GLU A 171 16.47 -15.19 15.53
CA GLU A 171 15.47 -14.97 16.56
C GLU A 171 14.04 -15.29 16.11
N ASN A 172 13.84 -15.65 14.84
CA ASN A 172 12.52 -15.87 14.23
C ASN A 172 11.58 -14.67 14.43
N THR A 173 12.12 -13.44 14.34
CA THR A 173 11.38 -12.21 14.69
C THR A 173 10.08 -12.08 13.91
N ILE A 174 10.12 -12.30 12.59
CA ILE A 174 8.93 -12.15 11.74
C ILE A 174 7.93 -13.30 11.98
N LEU A 175 8.39 -14.52 12.25
CA LEU A 175 7.50 -15.63 12.65
C LEU A 175 6.83 -15.40 14.01
N LYS A 176 7.36 -14.50 14.84
CA LYS A 176 6.75 -14.09 16.12
C LYS A 176 5.93 -12.81 16.01
N ALA A 177 5.82 -12.21 14.81
CA ALA A 177 5.12 -10.96 14.56
C ALA A 177 3.58 -11.14 14.48
N THR A 178 2.99 -11.75 15.52
CA THR A 178 1.56 -12.09 15.55
C THR A 178 0.64 -10.89 15.73
N GLU A 179 1.15 -9.79 16.32
CA GLU A 179 0.40 -8.55 16.50
C GLU A 179 1.33 -7.32 16.36
N VAL A 180 0.86 -6.30 15.66
CA VAL A 180 1.53 -5.00 15.55
C VAL A 180 1.19 -4.10 16.74
N GLN A 181 2.23 -3.51 17.35
CA GLN A 181 2.09 -2.57 18.47
C GLN A 181 2.29 -1.12 18.01
N PHE A 182 1.47 -0.22 18.55
CA PHE A 182 1.48 1.20 18.18
C PHE A 182 1.96 2.07 19.35
N PRO A 183 3.02 2.87 19.16
CA PRO A 183 3.39 3.92 20.10
C PRO A 183 2.24 4.87 20.43
N THR A 184 2.31 5.49 21.61
CA THR A 184 1.40 6.58 22.00
C THR A 184 1.70 7.88 21.24
N LYS A 185 2.94 8.06 20.76
CA LYS A 185 3.38 9.21 19.98
C LYS A 185 4.22 8.77 18.76
N PRO A 186 4.08 9.44 17.60
CA PRO A 186 3.07 10.47 17.30
C PRO A 186 1.64 9.89 17.30
N VAL A 187 0.64 10.77 17.43
CA VAL A 187 -0.77 10.37 17.37
C VAL A 187 -1.11 10.08 15.91
N VAL A 188 -1.59 8.86 15.66
CA VAL A 188 -2.05 8.37 14.36
C VAL A 188 -3.50 7.94 14.52
N SER A 189 -4.32 8.21 13.51
CA SER A 189 -5.76 7.97 13.54
C SER A 189 -6.11 6.49 13.80
N PRO A 190 -7.24 6.20 14.46
CA PRO A 190 -7.74 4.83 14.59
C PRO A 190 -7.90 4.12 13.23
N GLU A 191 -8.30 4.86 12.20
CA GLU A 191 -8.49 4.38 10.83
C GLU A 191 -7.16 3.95 10.21
N ALA A 192 -6.10 4.75 10.35
CA ALA A 192 -4.76 4.39 9.90
C ALA A 192 -4.21 3.16 10.65
N LYS A 193 -4.42 3.08 11.97
CA LYS A 193 -4.04 1.88 12.75
C LYS A 193 -4.81 0.65 12.31
N ALA A 194 -6.11 0.79 12.01
CA ALA A 194 -6.93 -0.30 11.50
C ALA A 194 -6.46 -0.76 10.11
N PHE A 195 -6.10 0.17 9.23
CA PHE A 195 -5.50 -0.12 7.93
C PHE A 195 -4.18 -0.89 8.07
N ILE A 196 -3.27 -0.44 8.94
CA ILE A 196 -2.01 -1.15 9.23
C ILE A 196 -2.29 -2.58 9.72
N ARG A 197 -3.25 -2.78 10.62
CA ARG A 197 -3.61 -4.13 11.10
C ARG A 197 -4.12 -5.05 9.99
N ARG A 198 -4.93 -4.54 9.06
CA ARG A 198 -5.40 -5.34 7.90
C ARG A 198 -4.26 -5.73 6.97
N CYS A 199 -3.29 -4.84 6.77
CA CYS A 199 -2.09 -5.14 5.98
C CYS A 199 -1.16 -6.13 6.68
N LEU A 200 -1.01 -6.00 8.01
CA LEU A 200 -0.10 -6.80 8.83
C LEU A 200 -0.79 -7.98 9.54
N ALA A 201 -1.85 -8.53 8.96
CA ALA A 201 -2.44 -9.75 9.48
C ALA A 201 -1.42 -10.90 9.35
N TYR A 202 -1.14 -11.56 10.47
CA TYR A 202 -0.12 -12.60 10.57
C TYR A 202 -0.43 -13.79 9.65
N ARG A 203 -1.68 -14.29 9.71
CA ARG A 203 -2.17 -15.34 8.80
C ARG A 203 -2.49 -14.72 7.45
N LYS A 204 -1.89 -15.23 6.38
CA LYS A 204 -2.11 -14.73 5.01
C LYS A 204 -3.55 -14.90 4.56
N GLU A 205 -4.30 -15.84 5.11
CA GLU A 205 -5.72 -16.06 4.82
C GLU A 205 -6.60 -14.90 5.33
N GLU A 206 -6.20 -14.31 6.46
CA GLU A 206 -6.86 -13.16 7.10
C GLU A 206 -6.37 -11.81 6.54
N ARG A 207 -5.19 -11.80 5.90
CA ARG A 207 -4.63 -10.63 5.25
C ARG A 207 -5.41 -10.30 3.99
N ILE A 208 -5.74 -9.03 3.80
CA ILE A 208 -6.36 -8.57 2.55
C ILE A 208 -5.42 -8.78 1.36
N ASP A 209 -5.96 -9.03 0.18
CA ASP A 209 -5.20 -9.04 -1.07
C ASP A 209 -5.03 -7.64 -1.68
N VAL A 210 -4.26 -7.53 -2.76
CA VAL A 210 -4.00 -6.24 -3.44
C VAL A 210 -5.27 -5.58 -3.97
N LEU A 211 -6.26 -6.35 -4.44
CA LEU A 211 -7.51 -5.80 -4.98
C LEU A 211 -8.40 -5.26 -3.86
N GLN A 212 -8.46 -5.96 -2.73
CA GLN A 212 -9.12 -5.51 -1.50
C GLN A 212 -8.43 -4.27 -0.93
N LEU A 213 -7.09 -4.26 -0.92
CA LEU A 213 -6.27 -3.11 -0.50
C LEU A 213 -6.57 -1.87 -1.35
N GLY A 214 -6.70 -2.02 -2.67
CA GLY A 214 -7.08 -0.94 -3.59
C GLY A 214 -8.47 -0.35 -3.36
N ASN A 215 -9.35 -1.07 -2.67
CA ASN A 215 -10.70 -0.62 -2.31
C ASN A 215 -10.84 -0.30 -0.81
N ASP A 216 -9.74 -0.25 -0.06
CA ASP A 216 -9.79 -0.02 1.38
C ASP A 216 -10.34 1.39 1.71
N PRO A 217 -11.33 1.51 2.60
CA PRO A 217 -11.94 2.80 2.96
C PRO A 217 -10.95 3.86 3.45
N PHE A 218 -9.82 3.44 4.03
CA PHE A 218 -8.78 4.36 4.47
C PHE A 218 -8.14 5.11 3.29
N LEU A 219 -8.04 4.48 2.11
CA LEU A 219 -7.40 5.06 0.92
C LEU A 219 -8.37 5.82 0.02
N LEU A 220 -9.68 5.56 0.12
CA LEU A 220 -10.68 6.27 -0.66
C LEU A 220 -10.72 7.76 -0.31
N PRO A 221 -10.91 8.66 -1.29
CA PRO A 221 -11.13 10.07 -0.99
C PRO A 221 -12.33 10.22 -0.06
N HIS A 222 -12.22 11.05 0.98
CA HIS A 222 -13.40 11.45 1.74
C HIS A 222 -14.35 12.15 0.77
N ILE A 223 -15.43 11.47 0.37
CA ILE A 223 -16.54 12.12 -0.30
C ILE A 223 -17.02 13.18 0.68
N ARG A 224 -16.69 14.46 0.41
CA ARG A 224 -17.39 15.56 1.06
C ARG A 224 -18.85 15.32 0.72
N LYS A 225 -19.67 14.89 1.69
CA LYS A 225 -21.10 15.10 1.59
C LYS A 225 -21.23 16.59 1.30
N SER A 226 -21.56 16.94 0.07
CA SER A 226 -22.02 18.29 -0.25
C SER A 226 -23.04 18.62 0.83
N MET A 227 -22.82 19.71 1.56
CA MET A 227 -23.81 20.20 2.50
C MET A 227 -25.13 20.21 1.74
N SER A 228 -26.06 19.35 2.16
CA SER A 228 -27.40 19.32 1.60
C SER A 228 -27.93 20.73 1.72
N ALA A 229 -28.18 21.37 0.57
CA ALA A 229 -28.84 22.67 0.53
C ALA A 229 -30.11 22.58 1.39
N PRO A 230 -30.42 23.61 2.19
CA PRO A 230 -31.66 23.61 2.95
C PRO A 230 -32.83 23.42 1.99
N PRO A 231 -33.87 22.65 2.38
CA PRO A 231 -35.02 22.41 1.51
C PRO A 231 -35.64 23.75 1.11
N PRO A 232 -36.17 23.88 -0.13
CA PRO A 232 -36.81 25.10 -0.57
C PRO A 232 -37.99 25.43 0.36
N PRO A 233 -38.28 26.72 0.61
CA PRO A 233 -39.43 27.11 1.40
C PRO A 233 -40.70 26.51 0.78
N GLY A 234 -41.50 25.85 1.61
CA GLY A 234 -42.77 25.26 1.21
C GLY A 234 -43.73 26.31 0.63
N PRO A 235 -44.72 25.90 -0.18
CA PRO A 235 -45.63 26.82 -0.82
C PRO A 235 -46.42 27.64 0.22
N PRO A 236 -46.71 28.92 -0.07
CA PRO A 236 -47.46 29.75 0.85
C PRO A 236 -48.87 29.17 1.06
N THR A 237 -49.24 29.01 2.33
CA THR A 237 -50.61 28.66 2.73
C THR A 237 -51.58 29.77 2.29
N PRO A 238 -52.73 29.46 1.67
CA PRO A 238 -53.71 30.47 1.31
C PRO A 238 -54.31 31.06 2.59
N SER A 239 -54.09 32.35 2.80
CA SER A 239 -54.81 33.16 3.79
C SER A 239 -56.24 33.34 3.30
N THR A 240 -57.21 32.69 3.95
CA THR A 240 -58.63 32.97 3.76
C THR A 240 -58.98 34.30 4.43
N SER A 241 -59.01 35.38 3.65
CA SER A 241 -59.65 36.63 4.02
C SER A 241 -61.16 36.49 3.81
N SER A 242 -61.90 36.31 4.90
CA SER A 242 -63.36 36.40 4.93
C SER A 242 -63.81 37.85 4.82
N SER A 243 -64.15 38.29 3.62
CA SER A 243 -64.90 39.53 3.39
C SER A 243 -66.39 39.25 3.65
N TYR A 244 -66.88 39.68 4.81
CA TYR A 244 -68.32 39.80 5.07
C TYR A 244 -68.90 40.91 4.20
N ASN A 245 -69.79 40.53 3.29
CA ASN A 245 -70.52 41.44 2.44
C ASN A 245 -71.79 41.88 3.17
N SER A 246 -71.91 43.18 3.36
CA SER A 246 -73.11 43.84 3.88
C SER A 246 -74.17 43.90 2.79
N SER A 247 -75.36 43.37 3.05
CA SER A 247 -76.56 43.69 2.29
C SER A 247 -77.74 43.85 3.23
N ALA A 248 -78.09 45.11 3.47
CA ALA A 248 -79.37 45.55 4.02
C ALA A 248 -80.49 45.33 2.98
N SER A 249 -81.71 45.05 3.44
CA SER A 249 -82.95 45.72 2.99
C SER A 249 -84.17 45.16 3.72
N ASN A 250 -84.90 46.10 4.32
CA ASN A 250 -86.34 46.15 4.67
C ASN A 250 -86.92 45.21 5.72
#